data_AF-A0A258JUW3-F1
#
_entry.id   AF-A0A258JUW3-F1
#
_cell.length_a   1.000
_cell.length_b   1.000
_cell.length_c   1.000
_cell.angle_alpha   90.00
_cell.angle_beta   90.00
_cell.angle_gamma   90.00
#
_symmetry.space_group_name_H-M   'P 1'
#
loop_
_entity.id
_entity.type
_entity.pdbx_description
1 polymer ?
#
loop_
_entity_poly.entity_id
_entity_poly.type
_entity_poly.pdbx_seq_one_letter_code
_entity_poly.pdbx_strand_id
1 'polypeptide(L)'
;MADARSWGIDEKEKALYEQNARDLITLWGGADNRLHEYSNRQWSGLFTDFYKPRWQQFFTDVKANWGKFNQDNFDNKIKQWEWKWVNERKDFPVKAKGNPNVVAKALHKKYRSRIIPVTERMAPIKYDY
;
A
#
# COMPACT_ATOMS: atom_id res chain seq x y z
N MET A 1 8.26 2.72 -11.68
CA MET A 1 9.26 1.62 -11.65
C MET A 1 9.98 1.48 -12.99
N ALA A 2 9.28 1.21 -14.09
CA ALA A 2 9.92 1.12 -15.41
C ALA A 2 10.72 2.38 -15.79
N ASP A 3 10.13 3.57 -15.61
CA ASP A 3 10.81 4.84 -15.92
C ASP A 3 12.06 5.04 -15.05
N ALA A 4 11.96 4.80 -13.73
CA ALA A 4 13.10 4.90 -12.83
C ALA A 4 14.26 3.99 -13.26
N ARG A 5 13.96 2.75 -13.68
CA ARG A 5 14.98 1.87 -14.28
C ARG A 5 15.50 2.38 -15.61
N SER A 6 14.67 3.01 -16.44
CA SER A 6 15.13 3.51 -17.75
C SER A 6 16.16 4.64 -17.63
N TRP A 7 16.22 5.31 -16.48
CA TRP A 7 17.18 6.39 -16.23
C TRP A 7 18.55 5.91 -15.74
N GLY A 8 18.68 4.63 -15.34
CA GLY A 8 19.95 4.07 -14.91
C GLY A 8 20.79 3.57 -16.08
N ILE A 9 22.10 3.82 -16.04
CA ILE A 9 23.09 3.47 -17.06
C ILE A 9 23.50 2.00 -16.94
N ASP A 10 23.70 1.50 -15.72
CA ASP A 10 24.07 0.11 -15.44
C ASP A 10 23.06 -0.59 -14.50
N GLU A 11 23.17 -1.91 -14.35
CA GLU A 11 22.22 -2.69 -13.54
C GLU A 11 22.20 -2.29 -12.06
N LYS A 12 23.30 -1.77 -11.51
CA LYS A 12 23.34 -1.30 -10.12
C LYS A 12 22.55 0.00 -9.98
N GLU A 13 22.73 0.93 -10.91
CA GLU A 13 22.03 2.20 -10.92
C GLU A 13 20.53 2.00 -11.18
N LYS A 14 20.16 1.11 -12.10
CA LYS A 14 18.75 0.75 -12.35
C LYS A 14 18.08 0.16 -11.11
N ALA A 15 18.77 -0.71 -10.38
CA ALA A 15 18.26 -1.28 -9.13
C ALA A 15 18.10 -0.20 -8.05
N LEU A 16 19.08 0.70 -7.91
CA LEU A 16 19.02 1.83 -6.99
C LEU A 16 17.85 2.76 -7.31
N TYR A 17 17.61 3.09 -8.57
CA TYR A 17 16.51 3.97 -8.96
C TYR A 17 15.14 3.31 -8.78
N GLU A 18 15.03 2.00 -9.00
CA GLU A 18 13.80 1.27 -8.63
C GLU A 18 13.57 1.30 -7.11
N GLN A 19 14.60 1.05 -6.30
CA GLN A 19 14.52 1.13 -4.85
C GLN A 19 14.06 2.53 -4.40
N ASN A 20 14.71 3.59 -4.91
CA ASN A 20 14.34 4.98 -4.60
C ASN A 20 12.88 5.27 -4.97
N ALA A 21 12.41 4.80 -6.13
CA ALA A 21 11.04 5.00 -6.57
C ALA A 21 10.02 4.24 -5.71
N ARG A 22 10.38 3.06 -5.18
CA ARG A 22 9.55 2.29 -4.23
C ARG A 22 9.49 2.99 -2.89
N ASP A 23 10.65 3.35 -2.36
CA ASP A 23 10.77 3.96 -1.04
C ASP A 23 10.01 5.29 -0.96
N LEU A 24 10.19 6.16 -1.97
CA LEU A 24 9.54 7.47 -2.01
C LEU A 24 8.01 7.43 -1.94
N ILE A 25 7.37 6.34 -2.39
CA ILE A 25 5.90 6.20 -2.37
C ILE A 25 5.38 5.32 -1.22
N THR A 26 6.27 4.80 -0.37
CA THR A 26 5.91 3.97 0.79
C THR A 26 6.59 4.47 2.06
N LEU A 27 7.82 4.07 2.35
CA LEU A 27 8.49 4.30 3.64
C LEU A 27 9.19 5.67 3.72
N TRP A 28 9.45 6.31 2.58
CA TRP A 28 10.11 7.62 2.46
C TRP A 28 11.54 7.63 3.06
N GLY A 29 12.08 6.44 3.35
CA GLY A 29 13.35 6.16 4.01
C GLY A 29 13.37 4.75 4.61
N GLY A 30 14.37 4.45 5.44
CA GLY A 30 14.49 3.15 6.11
C GLY A 30 13.26 2.73 6.92
N ALA A 31 13.21 1.46 7.34
CA ALA A 31 12.07 0.87 8.04
C ALA A 31 11.56 1.67 9.27
N ASP A 32 12.43 2.46 9.91
CA ASP A 32 12.10 3.28 11.08
C ASP A 32 11.82 4.75 10.76
N ASN A 33 11.64 5.10 9.48
CA ASN A 33 11.42 6.49 9.07
C ASN A 33 10.02 6.98 9.47
N ARG A 34 9.97 8.15 10.12
CA ARG A 34 8.73 8.79 10.58
C ARG A 34 7.79 9.26 9.47
N LEU A 35 8.28 9.35 8.23
CA LEU A 35 7.50 9.78 7.05
C LEU A 35 6.87 8.59 6.31
N HIS A 36 6.79 7.43 6.97
CA HIS A 36 6.05 6.27 6.51
C HIS A 36 4.64 6.66 6.02
N GLU A 37 4.30 6.24 4.79
CA GLU A 37 3.07 6.52 4.05
C GLU A 37 2.82 7.99 3.66
N TYR A 38 3.80 8.88 3.82
CA TYR A 38 3.62 10.30 3.52
C TYR A 38 3.22 10.57 2.05
N SER A 39 3.83 9.87 1.10
CA SER A 39 3.55 9.99 -0.34
C SER A 39 2.79 8.77 -0.88
N ASN A 40 1.93 8.17 -0.05
CA ASN A 40 1.11 7.02 -0.45
C ASN A 40 0.35 7.26 -1.74
N ARG A 41 0.16 6.20 -2.54
CA ARG A 41 -0.52 6.29 -3.84
C ARG A 41 -1.58 5.21 -3.97
N GLN A 42 -2.72 5.58 -4.53
CA GLN A 42 -3.78 4.65 -4.89
C GLN A 42 -3.52 3.99 -6.26
N TRP A 43 -2.33 3.42 -6.44
CA TRP A 43 -1.88 2.89 -7.73
C TRP A 43 -2.12 1.40 -7.89
N SER A 44 -2.45 1.00 -9.12
CA SER A 44 -2.43 -0.41 -9.53
C SER A 44 -1.04 -1.00 -9.33
N GLY A 45 -0.95 -2.29 -9.03
CA GLY A 45 0.30 -2.95 -8.65
C GLY A 45 0.65 -2.67 -7.19
N LEU A 46 0.82 -1.40 -6.79
CA LEU A 46 1.10 -1.04 -5.39
C LEU A 46 -0.01 -1.53 -4.44
N PHE A 47 -1.28 -1.35 -4.81
CA PHE A 47 -2.39 -1.90 -4.02
C PHE A 47 -2.35 -3.43 -3.90
N THR A 48 -1.98 -4.13 -4.96
CA THR A 48 -2.01 -5.59 -4.99
C THR A 48 -0.80 -6.21 -4.28
N ASP A 49 0.36 -5.58 -4.39
CA ASP A 49 1.63 -6.14 -3.94
C ASP A 49 2.12 -5.58 -2.61
N PHE A 50 1.66 -4.40 -2.21
CA PHE A 50 2.07 -3.75 -0.97
C PHE A 50 0.90 -3.63 0.01
N TYR A 51 -0.14 -2.85 -0.32
CA TYR A 51 -1.22 -2.57 0.62
C TYR A 51 -2.08 -3.79 0.96
N LYS A 52 -2.48 -4.59 -0.04
CA LYS A 52 -3.31 -5.78 0.21
C LYS A 52 -2.59 -6.80 1.10
N PRO A 53 -1.33 -7.20 0.84
CA PRO A 53 -0.61 -8.12 1.73
C PRO A 53 -0.42 -7.56 3.14
N ARG A 54 -0.21 -6.24 3.30
CA ARG A 54 -0.16 -5.61 4.64
C ARG A 54 -1.45 -5.82 5.42
N TRP A 55 -2.59 -5.51 4.80
CA TRP A 55 -3.90 -5.76 5.41
C TRP A 55 -4.14 -7.24 5.71
N GLN A 56 -3.72 -8.14 4.83
CA GLN A 56 -3.85 -9.59 5.06
C GLN A 56 -3.01 -10.05 6.25
N GLN A 57 -1.78 -9.54 6.40
CA GLN A 57 -0.93 -9.82 7.56
C GLN A 57 -1.56 -9.29 8.84
N PHE A 58 -2.05 -8.05 8.84
CA PHE A 58 -2.77 -7.46 9.96
C PHE A 58 -3.97 -8.30 10.39
N PHE A 59 -4.88 -8.59 9.45
CA PHE A 59 -6.08 -9.39 9.78
C PHE A 59 -5.75 -10.81 10.22
N THR A 60 -4.68 -11.41 9.69
CA THR A 60 -4.21 -12.73 10.14
C THR A 60 -3.76 -12.66 11.60
N ASP A 61 -2.93 -11.68 11.94
CA ASP A 61 -2.37 -11.55 13.29
C ASP A 61 -3.43 -11.19 14.32
N VAL A 62 -4.30 -10.22 14.01
CA VAL A 62 -5.43 -9.83 14.86
C VAL A 62 -6.38 -11.00 15.11
N LYS A 63 -6.67 -11.82 14.11
CA LYS A 63 -7.53 -13.00 14.28
C LYS A 63 -6.89 -14.07 15.15
N ALA A 64 -5.59 -14.32 14.96
CA ALA A 64 -4.86 -15.29 15.77
C ALA A 64 -4.73 -14.86 17.23
N ASN A 65 -4.64 -13.55 17.47
CA ASN A 65 -4.40 -12.95 18.78
C ASN A 65 -5.57 -12.08 19.26
N TRP A 66 -6.81 -12.46 18.94
CA TRP A 66 -7.98 -11.65 19.26
C TRP A 66 -8.07 -11.35 20.77
N GLY A 67 -8.20 -10.07 21.14
CA GLY A 67 -8.19 -9.60 22.54
C GLY A 67 -6.81 -9.53 23.20
N LYS A 68 -5.76 -10.02 22.54
CA LYS A 68 -4.35 -9.97 23.01
C LYS A 68 -3.39 -9.40 21.95
N PHE A 69 -3.93 -8.81 20.89
CA PHE A 69 -3.14 -8.28 19.79
C PHE A 69 -2.17 -7.21 20.29
N ASN A 70 -0.90 -7.35 19.95
CA ASN A 70 0.16 -6.41 20.32
C ASN A 70 0.53 -5.56 19.10
N GLN A 71 0.08 -4.30 19.10
CA GLN A 71 0.30 -3.34 18.01
C GLN A 71 1.79 -3.10 17.76
N ASP A 72 2.57 -2.82 18.81
CA ASP A 72 4.00 -2.51 18.67
C ASP A 72 4.81 -3.67 18.06
N ASN A 73 4.46 -4.91 18.44
CA ASN A 73 5.09 -6.09 17.87
C ASN A 73 4.73 -6.25 16.38
N PHE A 74 3.45 -6.04 16.03
CA PHE A 74 3.02 -6.07 14.64
C PHE A 74 3.71 -4.98 13.82
N ASP A 75 3.79 -3.75 14.33
CA ASP A 75 4.43 -2.61 13.65
C ASP A 75 5.91 -2.87 13.42
N ASN A 76 6.61 -3.42 14.42
CA ASN A 76 8.00 -3.82 14.27
C ASN A 76 8.22 -4.91 13.22
N LYS A 77 7.27 -5.83 13.06
CA LYS A 77 7.32 -6.88 12.04
C LYS A 77 6.97 -6.33 10.66
N ILE A 78 5.91 -5.54 10.54
CA ILE A 78 5.40 -5.10 9.25
C ILE A 78 6.36 -4.12 8.57
N LYS A 79 7.00 -3.20 9.32
CA LYS A 79 8.00 -2.27 8.77
C LYS A 79 9.20 -2.97 8.13
N GLN A 80 9.61 -4.12 8.68
CA GLN A 80 10.69 -4.93 8.12
C GLN A 80 10.26 -5.64 6.83
N TRP A 81 9.02 -6.14 6.80
CA TRP A 81 8.44 -6.70 5.58
C TRP A 81 8.30 -5.63 4.48
N GLU A 82 7.86 -4.42 4.84
CA GLU A 82 7.73 -3.28 3.93
C GLU A 82 9.10 -2.87 3.38
N TRP A 83 10.12 -2.81 4.23
CA TRP A 83 11.49 -2.51 3.81
C TRP A 83 12.05 -3.58 2.88
N LYS A 84 11.77 -4.86 3.14
CA LYS A 84 12.10 -5.93 2.20
C LYS A 84 11.44 -5.69 0.84
N TRP A 85 10.16 -5.34 0.81
CA TRP A 85 9.44 -5.03 -0.44
C TRP A 85 10.06 -3.85 -1.21
N VAL A 86 10.55 -2.82 -0.51
CA VAL A 86 11.27 -1.69 -1.11
C VAL A 86 12.55 -2.15 -1.81
N ASN A 87 13.24 -3.14 -1.24
CA ASN A 87 14.50 -3.69 -1.77
C ASN A 87 14.30 -4.84 -2.79
N GLU A 88 13.05 -5.19 -3.12
CA GLU A 88 12.75 -6.22 -4.13
C GLU A 88 12.72 -5.66 -5.55
N ARG A 89 13.12 -6.48 -6.52
CA ARG A 89 12.99 -6.17 -7.96
C ARG A 89 11.72 -6.80 -8.52
N LYS A 90 10.85 -6.00 -9.15
CA LYS A 90 9.63 -6.49 -9.82
C LYS A 90 9.21 -5.64 -11.02
N ASP A 91 8.70 -6.31 -12.04
CA ASP A 91 8.03 -5.65 -13.16
C ASP A 91 6.53 -5.51 -12.90
N PHE A 92 6.01 -4.35 -13.27
CA PHE A 92 4.58 -4.05 -13.22
C PHE A 92 4.07 -3.75 -14.63
N PRO A 93 2.83 -4.13 -14.97
CA PRO A 93 2.25 -3.78 -16.27
C PRO A 93 2.21 -2.26 -16.47
N VAL A 94 2.76 -1.80 -17.60
CA VAL A 94 2.75 -0.38 -18.00
C VAL A 94 1.54 -0.02 -18.88
N LYS A 95 0.79 -1.03 -19.34
CA LYS A 95 -0.44 -0.84 -20.12
C LYS A 95 -1.65 -1.08 -19.23
N ALA A 96 -2.57 -0.11 -19.20
CA ALA A 96 -3.83 -0.23 -18.50
C ALA A 96 -4.70 -1.35 -19.11
N LYS A 97 -5.51 -2.00 -18.27
CA LYS A 97 -6.43 -3.08 -18.67
C LYS A 97 -7.75 -2.98 -17.90
N GLY A 98 -8.86 -3.23 -18.59
CA GLY A 98 -10.21 -3.27 -18.02
C GLY A 98 -11.06 -2.05 -18.37
N ASN A 99 -12.30 -2.03 -17.89
CA ASN A 99 -13.25 -0.93 -18.11
C ASN A 99 -13.66 -0.31 -16.75
N PRO A 100 -13.32 0.97 -16.48
CA PRO A 100 -13.58 1.59 -15.19
C PRO A 100 -15.09 1.72 -14.89
N ASN A 101 -15.93 1.95 -15.90
CA ASN A 101 -17.38 2.08 -15.71
C ASN A 101 -18.02 0.77 -15.25
N VAL A 102 -17.54 -0.36 -15.78
CA VAL A 102 -18.01 -1.69 -15.36
C VAL A 102 -17.61 -1.97 -13.91
N VAL A 103 -16.36 -1.70 -13.55
CA VAL A 103 -15.86 -1.91 -12.18
C VAL A 103 -16.57 -1.00 -11.18
N ALA A 104 -16.74 0.29 -11.50
CA ALA A 104 -17.42 1.25 -10.64
C ALA A 104 -18.87 0.83 -10.36
N LYS A 105 -19.63 0.44 -11.39
CA LYS A 105 -21.00 -0.08 -11.23
C LYS A 105 -21.04 -1.34 -10.35
N ALA A 106 -20.11 -2.26 -10.55
CA ALA A 106 -20.03 -3.49 -9.75
C ALA A 106 -19.72 -3.20 -8.27
N LEU A 107 -18.75 -2.31 -7.99
CA LEU A 107 -18.41 -1.89 -6.63
C LEU A 107 -19.58 -1.17 -5.96
N HIS A 108 -20.23 -0.24 -6.66
CA HIS A 108 -21.41 0.45 -6.15
C HIS A 108 -22.51 -0.55 -5.78
N LYS A 109 -22.87 -1.46 -6.70
CA LYS A 109 -23.89 -2.49 -6.45
C LYS A 109 -23.54 -3.36 -5.24
N LYS A 110 -22.26 -3.73 -5.08
CA LYS A 110 -21.82 -4.63 -4.01
C LYS A 110 -21.76 -3.97 -2.63
N TYR A 111 -21.30 -2.71 -2.57
CA TYR A 111 -20.92 -2.09 -1.30
C TYR A 111 -21.83 -0.94 -0.87
N ARG A 112 -22.57 -0.29 -1.78
CA ARG A 112 -23.35 0.92 -1.47
C ARG A 112 -24.27 0.75 -0.26
N SER A 113 -25.13 -0.27 -0.26
CA SER A 113 -26.09 -0.52 0.84
C SER A 113 -25.44 -0.91 2.16
N ARG A 114 -24.20 -1.40 2.14
CA ARG A 114 -23.43 -1.73 3.35
C ARG A 114 -22.72 -0.50 3.92
N ILE A 115 -22.34 0.46 3.07
CA ILE A 115 -21.60 1.66 3.46
C ILE A 115 -22.54 2.76 3.96
N ILE A 116 -23.69 3.03 3.32
CA ILE A 116 -24.55 4.15 3.73
C ILE A 116 -24.96 4.12 5.21
N PRO A 117 -25.43 3.00 5.77
CA PRO A 117 -25.83 2.96 7.17
C PRO A 117 -24.67 3.22 8.14
N VAL A 118 -23.42 2.98 7.71
CA VAL A 118 -22.22 3.27 8.51
C VAL A 118 -21.92 4.76 8.44
N THR A 119 -21.93 5.35 7.24
CA THR A 119 -21.64 6.79 7.06
C THR A 119 -22.66 7.70 7.75
N GLU A 120 -23.91 7.27 7.89
CA GLU A 120 -24.95 8.02 8.62
C GLU A 120 -24.72 8.06 10.14
N ARG A 121 -23.97 7.09 10.67
CA ARG A 121 -23.68 6.94 12.10
C ARG A 121 -22.27 7.40 12.47
N MET A 122 -21.40 7.60 11.49
CA MET A 122 -20.05 8.09 11.73
C MET A 122 -20.09 9.56 12.14
N ALA A 123 -19.35 9.90 13.20
CA ALA A 123 -19.13 11.29 13.55
C ALA A 123 -18.46 12.00 12.36
N PRO A 124 -18.78 13.29 12.11
CA PRO A 124 -18.07 14.09 11.13
C PRO A 124 -16.57 14.04 11.41
N ILE A 125 -15.77 13.77 10.37
CA ILE A 125 -14.32 13.87 10.48
C ILE A 125 -13.99 15.35 10.65
N LYS A 126 -13.43 15.71 11.82
CA LYS A 126 -12.85 17.04 12.01
C LYS A 126 -11.51 17.05 11.29
N TYR A 127 -11.44 17.83 10.22
CA TYR A 127 -10.17 18.10 9.56
C TYR A 127 -9.55 19.32 10.25
N ASP A 128 -8.41 19.12 10.90
CA ASP A 128 -7.54 20.21 11.34
C ASP A 128 -6.74 20.66 10.12
N TYR A 129 -7.27 21.66 9.40
CA TYR A 129 -6.49 22.46 8.46
C TYR A 129 -6.00 23.72 9.15
#